data_AF-A0A953Y9N9-F1
#
_entry.id   AF-A0A953Y9N9-F1
#
_cell.length_a   1.000
_cell.length_b   1.000
_cell.length_c   1.000
_cell.angle_alpha   90.00
_cell.angle_beta   90.00
_cell.angle_gamma   90.00
#
_symmetry.space_group_name_H-M   'P 1'
#
loop_
_entity.id
_entity.type
_entity.pdbx_description
1 polymer ?
#
loop_
_entity_poly.entity_id
_entity_poly.type
_entity_poly.pdbx_seq_one_letter_code
_entity_poly.pdbx_strand_id
1 'polypeptide(L)'
;MHLQGEELDVSPHKPVLLIVRDGWGVREAREGNAVALANTPRHDALWAEYPTALVNASEHWVGLPDGQMGNSEVGHLNMGAGRVVYQDLARINQAISDGSFAR
;
A
#
# COMPACT_ATOMS: atom_id res chain seq x y z
N MET A 1 17.39 -43.93 -26.69
CA MET A 1 16.30 -43.27 -25.93
C MET A 1 16.94 -42.27 -24.97
N HIS A 2 17.23 -41.08 -25.48
CA HIS A 2 17.81 -39.97 -24.70
C HIS A 2 16.64 -39.06 -24.33
N LEU A 3 16.30 -38.98 -23.05
CA LEU A 3 15.33 -38.01 -22.55
C LEU A 3 16.07 -36.67 -22.49
N GLN A 4 15.73 -35.77 -23.42
CA GLN A 4 16.09 -34.36 -23.32
C GLN A 4 15.28 -33.79 -22.16
N GLY A 5 15.96 -33.43 -21.07
CA GLY A 5 15.36 -32.62 -20.01
C GLY A 5 15.02 -31.26 -20.59
N GLU A 6 13.78 -30.80 -20.38
CA GLU A 6 13.42 -29.42 -20.65
C GLU A 6 14.27 -28.51 -19.77
N GLU A 7 15.14 -27.74 -20.42
CA GLU A 7 15.89 -26.68 -19.78
C GLU A 7 14.86 -25.61 -19.36
N LEU A 8 14.66 -25.46 -18.04
CA LEU A 8 13.80 -24.42 -17.50
C LEU A 8 14.32 -23.06 -17.98
N ASP A 9 13.54 -22.36 -18.79
CA ASP A 9 13.81 -20.99 -19.23
C ASP A 9 13.81 -20.04 -18.01
N VAL A 10 14.97 -19.95 -17.36
CA VAL A 10 15.26 -18.98 -16.31
C VAL A 10 15.63 -17.64 -16.94
N SER A 11 14.73 -17.09 -17.77
CA SER A 11 14.87 -15.71 -18.20
C SER A 11 15.00 -14.82 -16.95
N PRO A 12 16.03 -13.95 -16.86
CA PRO A 12 16.22 -13.14 -15.67
C PRO A 12 15.02 -12.21 -15.50
N HIS A 13 14.34 -12.30 -14.36
CA HIS A 13 13.23 -11.40 -14.03
C HIS A 13 13.68 -9.95 -14.25
N LYS A 14 12.85 -9.18 -14.96
CA LYS A 14 13.12 -7.74 -15.13
C LYS A 14 13.15 -7.10 -13.74
N PRO A 15 14.17 -6.27 -13.43
CA PRO A 15 14.25 -5.61 -12.13
C PRO A 15 13.04 -4.70 -11.93
N VAL A 16 12.51 -4.69 -10.71
CA VAL A 16 11.39 -3.84 -10.29
C VAL A 16 11.86 -2.91 -9.18
N LEU A 17 11.52 -1.63 -9.27
CA LEU A 17 11.77 -0.62 -8.26
C LEU A 17 10.46 -0.13 -7.65
N LEU A 18 10.29 -0.31 -6.35
CA LEU A 18 9.21 0.30 -5.56
C LEU A 18 9.73 1.55 -4.88
N ILE A 19 9.07 2.70 -5.10
CA ILE A 19 9.39 3.98 -4.47
C ILE A 19 8.24 4.37 -3.54
N VAL A 20 8.52 4.46 -2.24
CA VAL A 20 7.56 4.92 -1.23
C VAL A 20 7.85 6.38 -0.90
N ARG A 21 6.87 7.25 -1.14
CA ARG A 21 6.93 8.68 -0.78
C ARG A 21 6.14 8.90 0.49
N ASP A 22 6.82 8.87 1.62
CA ASP A 22 6.15 8.97 2.92
C ASP A 22 5.39 10.30 3.06
N GLY A 23 4.15 10.24 3.53
CA GLY A 23 3.26 11.40 3.65
C GLY A 23 2.75 12.01 2.34
N TRP A 24 2.89 11.34 1.19
CA TRP A 24 2.40 11.86 -0.11
C TRP A 24 0.99 11.35 -0.45
N GLY A 25 -0.03 12.17 -0.18
CA GLY A 25 -1.44 11.85 -0.46
C GLY A 25 -2.03 12.62 -1.64
N VAL A 26 -3.24 12.21 -2.06
CA VAL A 26 -4.04 12.88 -3.10
C VAL A 26 -5.25 13.53 -2.45
N ARG A 27 -5.43 14.83 -2.70
CA ARG A 27 -6.56 15.63 -2.19
C ARG A 27 -6.94 16.70 -3.20
N GLU A 28 -8.22 16.82 -3.53
CA GLU A 28 -8.72 17.77 -4.54
C GLU A 28 -8.51 19.24 -4.13
N ALA A 29 -8.76 19.57 -2.86
CA ALA A 29 -8.63 20.93 -2.36
C ALA A 29 -7.17 21.40 -2.35
N ARG A 30 -6.89 22.52 -3.05
CA ARG A 30 -5.54 23.09 -3.22
C ARG A 30 -5.06 23.93 -2.03
N GLU A 31 -5.98 24.48 -1.23
CA GLU A 31 -5.65 25.33 -0.08
C GLU A 31 -4.85 24.54 0.98
N GLY A 32 -3.61 24.95 1.28
CA GLY A 32 -2.75 24.21 2.21
C GLY A 32 -2.30 22.83 1.70
N ASN A 33 -2.44 22.54 0.41
CA ASN A 33 -2.00 21.28 -0.19
C ASN A 33 -0.58 21.41 -0.76
N ALA A 34 0.42 21.05 0.02
CA ALA A 34 1.82 21.13 -0.40
C ALA A 34 2.11 20.29 -1.67
N VAL A 35 1.46 19.12 -1.82
CA VAL A 35 1.61 18.26 -2.99
C VAL A 35 1.14 18.98 -4.25
N ALA A 36 -0.07 19.55 -4.23
CA ALA A 36 -0.63 20.25 -5.39
C ALA A 36 0.05 21.60 -5.68
N LEU A 37 0.57 22.27 -4.65
CA LEU A 37 1.24 23.57 -4.76
C LEU A 37 2.71 23.48 -5.18
N ALA A 38 3.35 22.33 -4.97
CA ALA A 38 4.75 22.12 -5.33
C ALA A 38 4.94 22.06 -6.86
N ASN A 39 6.15 22.40 -7.31
CA ASN A 39 6.59 22.17 -8.69
C ASN A 39 7.15 20.75 -8.80
N THR A 40 6.37 19.81 -9.33
CA THR A 40 6.72 18.38 -9.38
C THR A 40 6.78 17.78 -10.78
N PRO A 41 7.59 18.34 -11.71
CA PRO A 41 7.49 18.03 -13.14
C PRO A 41 7.72 16.56 -13.48
N ARG A 42 8.52 15.83 -12.68
CA ARG A 42 8.75 14.39 -12.88
C ARG A 42 7.56 13.54 -12.44
N HIS A 43 6.96 13.87 -11.30
CA HIS A 43 5.74 13.20 -10.86
C HIS A 43 4.60 13.49 -11.82
N ASP A 44 4.45 14.75 -12.25
CA ASP A 44 3.35 15.20 -13.10
C ASP A 44 3.42 14.52 -14.48
N ALA A 45 4.62 14.37 -15.05
CA ALA A 45 4.84 13.61 -16.27
C ALA A 45 4.48 12.12 -16.10
N LEU A 46 4.96 11.48 -15.04
CA LEU A 46 4.67 10.07 -14.77
C LEU A 46 3.16 9.82 -14.59
N TRP A 47 2.49 10.70 -13.85
CA TRP A 47 1.05 10.62 -13.59
C TRP A 47 0.20 10.78 -14.86
N ALA A 48 0.65 11.61 -15.81
CA ALA A 48 -0.05 11.86 -17.06
C ALA A 48 0.17 10.78 -18.12
N GLU A 49 1.36 10.16 -18.15
CA GLU A 49 1.78 9.26 -19.23
C GLU A 49 1.52 7.78 -18.92
N TYR A 50 1.59 7.36 -17.65
CA TYR A 50 1.52 5.95 -17.27
C TYR A 50 0.22 5.58 -16.54
N PRO A 51 -0.20 4.28 -16.58
CA PRO A 51 -1.35 3.82 -15.82
C PRO A 51 -1.20 4.14 -14.32
N THR A 52 -2.23 4.78 -13.78
CA THR A 52 -2.22 5.25 -12.39
C THR A 52 -3.51 4.84 -11.69
N ALA A 53 -3.41 4.54 -10.39
CA ALA A 53 -4.55 4.22 -9.53
C ALA A 53 -4.38 4.87 -8.16
N LEU A 54 -5.51 5.10 -7.49
CA LEU A 54 -5.55 5.49 -6.07
C LEU A 54 -5.87 4.27 -5.22
N VAL A 55 -5.25 4.19 -4.05
CA VAL A 55 -5.47 3.13 -3.07
C VAL A 55 -5.74 3.74 -1.70
N ASN A 56 -6.55 3.05 -0.90
CA ASN A 56 -6.80 3.44 0.48
C ASN A 56 -5.60 3.07 1.36
N ALA A 57 -5.12 4.03 2.16
CA ALA A 57 -3.92 3.88 3.01
C ALA A 57 -4.20 4.18 4.49
N SER A 58 -5.46 4.17 4.91
CA SER A 58 -5.93 4.50 6.27
C SER A 58 -7.15 3.67 6.65
N GLU A 59 -7.59 3.80 7.91
CA GLU A 59 -8.81 3.15 8.42
C GLU A 59 -8.80 1.62 8.22
N HIS A 60 -9.99 1.01 8.09
CA HIS A 60 -10.15 -0.43 8.00
C HIS A 60 -9.42 -1.05 6.79
N TRP A 61 -9.14 -0.27 5.74
CA TRP A 61 -8.41 -0.72 4.55
C TRP A 61 -6.98 -1.16 4.85
N VAL A 62 -6.39 -0.67 5.94
CA VAL A 62 -5.03 -1.03 6.38
C VAL A 62 -5.01 -1.63 7.78
N GLY A 63 -6.17 -2.07 8.29
CA GLY A 63 -6.29 -2.72 9.59
C GLY A 63 -6.33 -1.75 10.78
N LEU A 64 -6.70 -0.49 10.55
CA LEU A 64 -6.95 0.53 11.57
C LEU A 64 -8.47 0.69 11.81
N PRO A 65 -8.88 1.22 12.98
CA PRO A 65 -10.26 1.68 13.20
C PRO A 65 -10.71 2.75 12.20
N ASP A 66 -12.01 2.83 11.93
CA ASP A 66 -12.60 3.88 11.10
C ASP A 66 -12.33 5.28 11.68
N GLY A 67 -12.05 6.26 10.80
CA GLY A 67 -11.65 7.61 11.18
C GLY A 67 -10.19 7.74 11.61
N GLN A 68 -9.43 6.64 11.73
CA GLN A 68 -8.02 6.71 12.08
C GLN A 68 -7.14 6.90 10.83
N MET A 69 -6.34 7.97 10.86
CA MET A 69 -5.35 8.25 9.82
C MET A 69 -4.32 7.12 9.71
N GLY A 70 -3.89 6.85 8.48
CA GLY A 70 -2.77 5.97 8.18
C GLY A 70 -1.44 6.51 8.72
N ASN A 71 -0.43 5.64 8.78
CA ASN A 71 0.92 6.00 9.21
C ASN A 71 1.96 5.13 8.51
N SER A 72 3.23 5.48 8.66
CA SER A 72 4.35 4.82 7.98
C SER A 72 4.46 3.34 8.35
N GLU A 73 4.34 2.98 9.63
CA GLU A 73 4.48 1.60 10.11
C GLU A 73 3.40 0.69 9.51
N VAL A 74 2.14 1.10 9.64
CA VAL A 74 0.99 0.37 9.09
C VAL A 74 1.09 0.27 7.58
N GLY A 75 1.47 1.35 6.89
CA GLY A 75 1.62 1.36 5.44
C GLY A 75 2.69 0.38 4.95
N HIS A 76 3.89 0.43 5.52
CA HIS A 76 4.98 -0.47 5.15
C HIS A 76 4.64 -1.94 5.44
N LEU A 77 3.98 -2.20 6.57
CA LEU A 77 3.59 -3.56 6.95
C LEU A 77 2.58 -4.15 5.97
N ASN A 78 1.53 -3.40 5.61
CA ASN A 78 0.54 -3.86 4.64
C ASN A 78 1.14 -4.08 3.24
N MET A 79 1.99 -3.16 2.76
CA MET A 79 2.68 -3.30 1.47
C MET A 79 3.61 -4.51 1.44
N GLY A 80 4.39 -4.71 2.50
CA GLY A 80 5.32 -5.84 2.61
C GLY A 80 4.60 -7.18 2.80
N ALA A 81 3.45 -7.19 3.47
CA ALA A 81 2.68 -8.40 3.72
C ALA A 81 1.78 -8.81 2.55
N GLY A 82 1.43 -7.88 1.64
CA GLY A 82 0.50 -8.14 0.55
C GLY A 82 -0.94 -8.44 1.00
N ARG A 83 -1.31 -8.03 2.22
CA ARG A 83 -2.64 -8.25 2.83
C ARG A 83 -2.89 -7.23 3.95
N VAL A 84 -4.15 -7.10 4.34
CA VAL A 84 -4.54 -6.29 5.50
C VAL A 84 -3.94 -6.87 6.78
N VAL A 85 -3.17 -6.06 7.52
CA VAL A 85 -2.60 -6.45 8.82
C VAL A 85 -3.27 -5.67 9.95
N TYR A 86 -4.16 -6.37 10.67
CA TYR A 86 -4.85 -5.81 11.84
C TYR A 86 -3.87 -5.54 12.97
N GLN A 87 -3.83 -4.28 13.41
CA GLN A 87 -3.08 -3.87 14.58
C GLN A 87 -3.71 -4.46 15.85
N ASP A 88 -2.92 -4.64 16.90
CA ASP A 88 -3.39 -5.29 18.13
C ASP A 88 -4.65 -4.62 18.71
N LEU A 89 -4.73 -3.29 18.70
CA LEU A 89 -5.92 -2.58 19.16
C LEU A 89 -7.16 -2.88 18.31
N ALA A 90 -7.02 -2.86 16.98
CA ALA A 90 -8.11 -3.20 16.07
C ALA A 90 -8.54 -4.66 16.24
N ARG A 91 -7.57 -5.56 16.41
CA ARG A 91 -7.79 -6.99 16.63
C ARG A 91 -8.49 -7.27 17.97
N ILE A 92 -8.10 -6.58 19.04
CA ILE A 92 -8.75 -6.65 20.35
C ILE A 92 -10.18 -6.11 20.25
N ASN A 93 -10.38 -4.94 19.64
CA ASN A 93 -11.71 -4.36 19.44
C ASN A 93 -12.62 -5.29 18.61
N GLN A 94 -12.08 -5.90 17.56
CA GLN A 94 -12.80 -6.87 16.76
C GLN A 94 -13.18 -8.10 17.58
N ALA A 95 -12.25 -8.65 18.36
CA ALA A 95 -12.51 -9.80 19.23
C ALA A 95 -13.55 -9.50 20.32
N ILE A 96 -13.59 -8.27 20.84
CA ILE A 96 -14.62 -7.82 21.77
C ILE A 96 -15.96 -7.74 21.04
N SER A 97 -15.99 -7.16 19.84
CA SER A 97 -17.21 -6.96 19.07
C SER A 97 -17.84 -8.26 18.56
N ASP A 98 -17.03 -9.26 18.20
CA ASP A 98 -17.52 -10.57 17.73
C ASP A 98 -17.65 -11.61 18.86
N GLY A 99 -17.33 -11.21 20.10
CA GLY A 99 -17.45 -12.05 21.29
C GLY A 99 -16.40 -13.16 21.39
N SER A 100 -15.35 -13.16 20.56
CA SER A 100 -14.23 -14.11 20.66
C SER A 100 -13.23 -13.75 21.77
N PHE A 101 -13.26 -12.52 22.30
CA PHE A 101 -12.33 -12.08 23.35
C PHE A 101 -12.46 -12.85 24.67
N ALA A 102 -13.67 -13.33 24.99
CA ALA A 102 -13.97 -13.98 26.27
C ALA A 102 -13.95 -15.52 26.22
N ARG A 103 -13.44 -16.12 25.13
CA ARG A 103 -13.34 -17.58 24.97
C ARG A 103 -11.98 -18.12 25.37
#